data_AF-D4CPP6-F1
#
_entry.id   AF-D4CPP6-F1
#
_cell.length_a   1.000
_cell.length_b   1.000
_cell.length_c   1.000
_cell.angle_alpha   90.00
_cell.angle_beta   90.00
_cell.angle_gamma   90.00
#
_symmetry.space_group_name_H-M   'P 1'
#
loop_
_entity.id
_entity.type
_entity.pdbx_description
1 polymer ?
#
loop_
_entity_poly.entity_id
_entity_poly.type
_entity_poly.pdbx_seq_one_letter_code
_entity_poly.pdbx_strand_id
1 'polypeptide(L)'
;MKGPSFEVAQRVGTIVLGQIVVDEVCNKYKEILVELAAKVNNTIQDLNKLLADSPTSWNEIDVDDRCDKYKDFLEMFIIESGMTVAEDYPEAKHKDIVQRALQRKKPFKADGSTGYRDYLVWLTCLETARRYTNEEIHFISSNTRDFADPNDKEKLHSDLLSDLAEWKIPDIRFYYWNSLKNFIDKYAKTKFDVIEARETLVAEIEKNEAGFLTPVQEYIKSKVIGCSLEGYDVFVPGDNEILKEIQSDVGTQIDEVSELDNDKLLLGITIDSIGVVTSTLSISDIKEIEEYDLDVEVVDRDNGACKLETTLGIQVKLRAVYSKNRKAVISVEIDDIDDYDCPYCPY
;
A
#
# COMPACT_ATOMS: atom_id res chain seq x y z
N MET A 1 -2.37 -16.30 -12.97
CA MET A 1 -1.51 -15.32 -12.27
C MET A 1 -2.06 -14.92 -10.91
N LYS A 2 -3.39 -14.91 -10.70
CA LYS A 2 -3.99 -14.92 -9.36
C LYS A 2 -3.96 -16.35 -8.79
N GLY A 3 -3.17 -16.57 -7.76
CA GLY A 3 -3.08 -17.83 -7.05
C GLY A 3 -2.69 -17.55 -5.60
N PRO A 4 -2.86 -18.51 -4.67
CA PRO A 4 -2.71 -18.27 -3.23
C PRO A 4 -1.38 -17.62 -2.86
N SER A 5 -0.32 -18.00 -3.58
CA SER A 5 1.02 -17.43 -3.43
C SER A 5 1.12 -15.93 -3.72
N PHE A 6 0.39 -15.44 -4.72
CA PHE A 6 0.40 -14.02 -5.11
C PHE A 6 -0.38 -13.18 -4.10
N GLU A 7 -1.53 -13.67 -3.63
CA GLU A 7 -2.33 -13.02 -2.59
C GLU A 7 -1.57 -12.87 -1.27
N VAL A 8 -0.86 -13.93 -0.85
CA VAL A 8 0.02 -13.87 0.33
C VAL A 8 1.09 -12.80 0.15
N ALA A 9 1.72 -12.70 -1.02
CA ALA A 9 2.75 -11.69 -1.29
C ALA A 9 2.19 -10.26 -1.23
N GLN A 10 1.01 -10.02 -1.81
CA GLN A 10 0.34 -8.70 -1.77
C GLN A 10 -0.06 -8.28 -0.36
N ARG A 11 -0.41 -9.25 0.50
CA ARG A 11 -0.87 -8.99 1.86
C ARG A 11 0.26 -8.65 2.82
N VAL A 12 1.49 -9.10 2.54
CA VAL A 12 2.65 -8.82 3.39
C VAL A 12 3.47 -7.61 2.93
N GLY A 13 3.19 -7.06 1.75
CA GLY A 13 3.90 -5.89 1.25
C GLY A 13 3.55 -5.51 -0.19
N THR A 14 4.16 -4.43 -0.64
CA THR A 14 3.97 -3.89 -1.98
C THR A 14 4.84 -4.60 -3.00
N ILE A 15 4.24 -5.05 -4.11
CA ILE A 15 4.98 -5.68 -5.22
C ILE A 15 5.39 -4.59 -6.22
N VAL A 16 6.69 -4.49 -6.46
CA VAL A 16 7.30 -3.53 -7.38
C VAL A 16 7.91 -4.27 -8.57
N LEU A 17 7.66 -3.78 -9.78
CA LEU A 17 8.26 -4.27 -11.02
C LEU A 17 8.98 -3.10 -11.71
N GLY A 18 10.09 -3.38 -12.42
CA GLY A 18 10.70 -2.40 -13.32
C GLY A 18 10.10 -2.48 -14.72
N GLN A 19 10.02 -1.35 -15.42
CA GLN A 19 9.55 -1.25 -16.80
C GLN A 19 10.38 -2.14 -17.74
N ILE A 20 11.68 -2.27 -17.48
CA ILE A 20 12.55 -3.22 -18.20
C ILE A 20 12.05 -4.67 -18.11
N VAL A 21 11.46 -5.08 -16.98
CA VAL A 21 10.90 -6.43 -16.82
C VAL A 21 9.61 -6.57 -17.60
N VAL A 22 8.74 -5.54 -17.57
CA VAL A 22 7.50 -5.49 -18.36
C VAL A 22 7.81 -5.61 -19.85
N ASP A 23 8.74 -4.80 -20.34
CA ASP A 23 9.17 -4.80 -21.73
C ASP A 23 9.80 -6.15 -22.13
N GLU A 24 10.60 -6.76 -21.26
CA GLU A 24 11.20 -8.07 -21.51
C GLU A 24 10.16 -9.18 -21.60
N VAL A 25 9.14 -9.17 -20.73
CA VAL A 25 8.04 -10.13 -20.76
C VAL A 25 7.22 -9.97 -22.05
N CYS A 26 6.91 -8.75 -22.45
CA CYS A 26 6.22 -8.45 -23.71
C CYS A 26 7.03 -8.91 -24.94
N ASN A 27 8.34 -8.64 -24.96
CA ASN A 27 9.19 -9.11 -26.05
C ASN A 27 9.28 -10.65 -26.07
N LYS A 28 9.37 -11.30 -24.91
CA LYS A 28 9.39 -12.76 -24.81
C LYS A 28 8.10 -13.38 -25.33
N TYR A 29 6.95 -12.78 -25.03
CA TYR A 29 5.66 -13.17 -25.58
C TYR A 29 5.68 -13.09 -27.12
N LYS A 30 6.16 -11.97 -27.69
CA LYS A 30 6.30 -11.79 -29.14
C LYS A 30 7.19 -12.87 -29.78
N GLU A 31 8.37 -13.12 -29.22
CA GLU A 31 9.30 -14.15 -29.71
C GLU A 31 8.63 -15.53 -29.76
N ILE A 32 7.96 -15.93 -28.68
CA ILE A 32 7.28 -17.23 -28.59
C ILE A 32 6.15 -17.30 -29.61
N LEU A 33 5.36 -16.23 -29.77
CA LEU A 33 4.24 -16.20 -30.70
C LEU A 33 4.71 -16.34 -32.15
N VAL A 34 5.76 -15.60 -32.53
CA VAL A 34 6.38 -15.69 -33.87
C VAL A 34 6.92 -17.10 -34.13
N GLU A 35 7.63 -17.69 -33.16
CA GLU A 35 8.18 -19.03 -33.29
C GLU A 35 7.06 -20.08 -33.50
N LEU A 36 5.99 -20.00 -32.71
CA LEU A 36 4.85 -20.92 -32.82
C LEU A 36 4.07 -20.73 -34.13
N ALA A 37 3.84 -19.48 -34.55
CA ALA A 37 3.22 -19.16 -35.83
C ALA A 37 3.99 -19.77 -37.01
N ALA A 38 5.31 -19.62 -37.02
CA ALA A 38 6.18 -20.20 -38.04
C ALA A 38 6.12 -21.73 -38.05
N LYS A 39 6.11 -22.38 -36.86
CA LYS A 39 5.95 -23.84 -36.74
C LYS A 39 4.62 -24.31 -37.32
N VAL A 40 3.52 -23.63 -37.03
CA VAL A 40 2.19 -23.95 -37.58
C VAL A 40 2.19 -23.85 -39.09
N ASN A 41 2.73 -22.75 -39.63
CA ASN A 41 2.79 -22.54 -41.08
C ASN A 41 3.63 -23.64 -41.78
N ASN A 42 4.81 -23.96 -41.24
CA ASN A 42 5.63 -25.05 -41.77
C ASN A 42 4.91 -26.40 -41.74
N THR A 43 4.22 -26.72 -40.63
CA THR A 43 3.45 -27.96 -40.49
C THR A 43 2.33 -28.05 -41.54
N ILE A 44 1.66 -26.93 -41.83
CA ILE A 44 0.61 -26.86 -42.84
C ILE A 44 1.16 -27.02 -44.25
N GLN A 45 2.31 -26.40 -44.53
CA GLN A 45 3.00 -26.60 -45.81
C GLN A 45 3.37 -28.07 -46.02
N ASP A 46 3.86 -28.75 -44.99
CA ASP A 46 4.18 -30.17 -45.06
C ASP A 46 2.94 -31.05 -45.24
N LEU A 47 1.84 -30.74 -44.55
CA LEU A 47 0.55 -31.42 -44.75
C LEU A 47 0.05 -31.23 -46.20
N ASN A 48 0.11 -30.01 -46.73
CA ASN A 48 -0.35 -29.70 -48.07
C ASN A 48 0.42 -30.43 -49.18
N LYS A 49 1.68 -30.84 -48.93
CA LYS A 49 2.43 -31.69 -49.85
C LYS A 49 1.84 -33.10 -49.99
N LEU A 50 1.06 -33.56 -49.00
CA LEU A 50 0.45 -34.90 -48.96
C LEU A 50 -1.02 -34.91 -49.40
N LEU A 51 -1.69 -33.75 -49.42
CA LEU A 51 -3.08 -33.63 -49.82
C LEU A 51 -3.19 -33.50 -51.35
N ALA A 52 -3.97 -34.38 -51.98
CA ALA A 52 -4.12 -34.39 -53.44
C ALA A 52 -5.05 -33.28 -53.96
N ASP A 53 -6.11 -32.94 -53.23
CA ASP A 53 -7.24 -32.20 -53.84
C ASP A 53 -7.78 -31.00 -53.04
N SER A 54 -7.15 -30.57 -51.95
CA SER A 54 -7.48 -29.29 -51.28
C SER A 54 -6.40 -28.87 -50.28
N PRO A 55 -5.60 -27.82 -50.55
CA PRO A 55 -4.65 -27.29 -49.58
C PRO A 55 -5.40 -26.69 -48.38
N THR A 56 -4.99 -27.07 -47.18
CA THR A 56 -5.41 -26.42 -45.94
C THR A 56 -4.68 -25.09 -45.82
N SER A 57 -5.38 -24.03 -45.40
CA SER A 57 -4.76 -22.74 -45.09
C SER A 57 -4.93 -22.43 -43.61
N TRP A 58 -3.97 -21.70 -43.06
CA TRP A 58 -4.07 -21.12 -41.73
C TRP A 58 -4.29 -19.64 -41.87
N ASN A 59 -5.26 -19.13 -41.11
CA ASN A 59 -5.46 -17.70 -40.96
C ASN A 59 -4.29 -17.17 -40.16
N GLU A 60 -3.45 -16.38 -40.82
CA GLU A 60 -2.29 -15.76 -40.21
C GLU A 60 -2.72 -14.96 -38.97
N ILE A 61 -2.03 -15.21 -37.87
CA ILE A 61 -2.23 -14.43 -36.65
C ILE A 61 -1.52 -13.10 -36.85
N ASP A 62 -2.25 -12.01 -36.66
CA ASP A 62 -1.66 -10.69 -36.52
C ASP A 62 -0.87 -10.63 -35.20
N VAL A 63 0.45 -10.78 -35.32
CA VAL A 63 1.36 -10.82 -34.17
C VAL A 63 1.34 -9.50 -33.42
N ASP A 64 1.27 -8.37 -34.12
CA ASP A 64 1.35 -7.05 -33.50
C ASP A 64 0.06 -6.75 -32.72
N ASP A 65 -1.13 -7.03 -33.29
CA ASP A 65 -2.42 -6.94 -32.55
C ASP A 65 -2.43 -7.82 -31.28
N ARG A 66 -1.85 -9.02 -31.34
CA ARG A 66 -1.77 -9.89 -30.16
C ARG A 66 -0.78 -9.39 -29.12
N CYS A 67 0.32 -8.78 -29.54
CA CYS A 67 1.29 -8.16 -28.63
C CYS A 67 0.70 -6.95 -27.93
N ASP A 68 -0.03 -6.10 -28.66
CA ASP A 68 -0.71 -4.92 -28.09
C ASP A 68 -1.75 -5.36 -27.05
N LYS A 69 -2.60 -6.34 -27.39
CA LYS A 69 -3.57 -6.91 -26.42
C LYS A 69 -2.91 -7.52 -25.19
N TYR A 70 -1.74 -8.13 -25.34
CA TYR A 70 -1.01 -8.70 -24.21
C TYR A 70 -0.41 -7.61 -23.31
N LYS A 71 0.06 -6.52 -23.92
CA LYS A 71 0.55 -5.34 -23.20
C LYS A 71 -0.58 -4.69 -22.40
N ASP A 72 -1.73 -4.44 -23.03
CA ASP A 72 -2.93 -3.89 -22.37
C ASP A 72 -3.37 -4.78 -21.20
N PHE A 73 -3.37 -6.10 -21.40
CA PHE A 73 -3.66 -7.06 -20.35
C PHE A 73 -2.68 -6.95 -19.18
N LEU A 74 -1.39 -6.80 -19.45
CA LEU A 74 -0.35 -6.72 -18.41
C LEU A 74 -0.46 -5.42 -17.61
N GLU A 75 -0.69 -4.29 -18.28
CA GLU A 75 -0.93 -3.00 -17.64
C GLU A 75 -2.18 -3.05 -16.75
N MET A 76 -3.29 -3.58 -17.28
CA MET A 76 -4.52 -3.75 -16.50
C MET A 76 -4.31 -4.71 -15.33
N PHE A 77 -3.55 -5.79 -15.52
CA PHE A 77 -3.25 -6.75 -14.46
C PHE A 77 -2.47 -6.10 -13.30
N ILE A 78 -1.50 -5.24 -13.60
CA ILE A 78 -0.73 -4.50 -12.59
C ILE A 78 -1.67 -3.60 -11.77
N ILE A 79 -2.52 -2.82 -12.46
CA ILE A 79 -3.47 -1.88 -11.83
C ILE A 79 -4.50 -2.61 -10.97
N GLU A 80 -5.20 -3.61 -11.54
CA GLU A 80 -6.24 -4.36 -10.84
C GLU A 80 -5.70 -5.21 -9.68
N SER A 81 -4.40 -5.50 -9.67
CA SER A 81 -3.74 -6.22 -8.58
C SER A 81 -3.20 -5.29 -7.49
N GLY A 82 -3.49 -3.98 -7.53
CA GLY A 82 -3.01 -3.05 -6.51
C GLY A 82 -1.48 -3.00 -6.40
N MET A 83 -0.78 -3.37 -7.48
CA MET A 83 0.67 -3.23 -7.57
C MET A 83 1.02 -1.77 -7.87
N THR A 84 2.27 -1.37 -7.63
CA THR A 84 2.72 -0.06 -8.11
C THR A 84 2.78 -0.05 -9.62
N VAL A 85 2.64 1.15 -10.20
CA VAL A 85 3.09 1.37 -11.58
C VAL A 85 4.54 0.89 -11.71
N ALA A 86 4.87 0.33 -12.87
CA ALA A 86 6.21 -0.16 -13.10
C ALA A 86 7.23 0.98 -12.98
N GLU A 87 8.31 0.73 -12.26
CA GLU A 87 9.41 1.69 -12.06
C GLU A 87 10.10 1.95 -13.40
N ASP A 88 10.32 3.22 -13.70
CA ASP A 88 10.98 3.63 -14.93
C ASP A 88 12.40 3.04 -15.07
N TYR A 89 12.95 3.15 -16.27
CA TYR A 89 14.34 2.80 -16.51
C TYR A 89 15.26 3.66 -15.61
N PRO A 90 16.27 3.05 -14.97
CA PRO A 90 17.16 3.79 -14.07
C PRO A 90 17.95 4.84 -14.84
N GLU A 91 18.19 5.99 -14.22
CA GLU A 91 18.89 7.14 -14.83
C GLU A 91 20.43 6.94 -14.87
N ALA A 92 20.87 5.74 -15.21
CA ALA A 92 22.28 5.39 -15.24
C ALA A 92 22.96 5.89 -16.50
N LYS A 93 24.09 6.60 -16.33
CA LYS A 93 24.91 7.01 -17.48
C LYS A 93 25.48 5.77 -18.15
N HIS A 94 25.38 5.71 -19.48
CA HIS A 94 25.91 4.59 -20.26
C HIS A 94 27.39 4.29 -19.96
N LYS A 95 28.18 5.34 -19.69
CA LYS A 95 29.58 5.22 -19.27
C LYS A 95 29.73 4.32 -18.04
N ASP A 96 28.87 4.46 -17.03
CA ASP A 96 28.98 3.74 -15.76
C ASP A 96 28.59 2.27 -15.94
N ILE A 97 27.59 1.99 -16.79
CA ILE A 97 27.22 0.64 -17.18
C ILE A 97 28.38 -0.06 -17.90
N VAL A 98 29.01 0.62 -18.85
CA VAL A 98 30.19 0.11 -19.58
C VAL A 98 31.35 -0.14 -18.63
N GLN A 99 31.60 0.78 -17.68
CA GLN A 99 32.66 0.59 -16.68
C GLN A 99 32.42 -0.67 -15.84
N ARG A 100 31.19 -0.91 -15.39
CA ARG A 100 30.84 -2.14 -14.66
C ARG A 100 31.10 -3.39 -15.51
N ALA A 101 30.68 -3.36 -16.77
CA ALA A 101 30.90 -4.46 -17.71
C ALA A 101 32.40 -4.74 -17.92
N LEU A 102 33.23 -3.71 -18.06
CA LEU A 102 34.69 -3.83 -18.19
C LEU A 102 35.34 -4.41 -16.94
N GLN A 103 34.82 -4.08 -15.77
CA GLN A 103 35.27 -4.64 -14.49
C GLN A 103 34.82 -6.09 -14.25
N ARG A 104 33.97 -6.63 -15.13
CA ARG A 104 33.42 -8.00 -15.01
C ARG A 104 32.67 -8.25 -13.69
N LYS A 105 32.12 -7.17 -13.10
CA LYS A 105 31.29 -7.27 -11.90
C LYS A 105 29.90 -7.80 -12.27
N LYS A 106 29.31 -8.63 -11.41
CA LYS A 106 27.93 -9.12 -11.58
C LYS A 106 26.95 -7.97 -11.74
N PRO A 107 25.82 -8.12 -12.47
CA PRO A 107 25.36 -9.33 -13.15
C PRO A 107 26.01 -9.56 -14.52
N PHE A 108 27.07 -8.82 -14.89
CA PHE A 108 27.81 -9.11 -16.11
C PHE A 108 28.52 -10.46 -16.04
N LYS A 109 28.55 -11.16 -17.17
CA LYS A 109 29.32 -12.40 -17.33
C LYS A 109 30.80 -12.08 -17.53
N ALA A 110 31.63 -13.12 -17.49
CA ALA A 110 33.08 -13.00 -17.67
C ALA A 110 33.49 -12.42 -19.05
N ASP A 111 32.63 -12.56 -20.07
CA ASP A 111 32.81 -11.92 -21.38
C ASP A 111 32.51 -10.41 -21.35
N GLY A 112 31.75 -9.94 -20.36
CA GLY A 112 31.23 -8.58 -20.21
C GLY A 112 30.28 -8.11 -21.31
N SER A 113 29.90 -8.97 -22.26
CA SER A 113 28.92 -8.66 -23.30
C SER A 113 27.49 -9.00 -22.90
N THR A 114 27.33 -9.85 -21.88
CA THR A 114 26.02 -10.26 -21.36
C THR A 114 25.81 -9.75 -19.95
N GLY A 115 24.59 -9.29 -19.63
CA GLY A 115 24.20 -8.82 -18.28
C GLY A 115 23.68 -7.39 -18.23
N TYR A 116 23.60 -6.68 -19.37
CA TYR A 116 23.10 -5.31 -19.43
C TYR A 116 21.69 -5.17 -18.84
N ARG A 117 20.74 -6.00 -19.29
CA ARG A 117 19.35 -5.96 -18.82
C ARG A 117 19.23 -6.34 -17.34
N ASP A 118 19.92 -7.40 -16.91
CA ASP A 118 19.99 -7.79 -15.50
C ASP A 118 20.59 -6.67 -14.63
N TYR A 119 21.55 -5.91 -15.16
CA TYR A 119 22.12 -4.77 -14.42
C TYR A 119 21.15 -3.60 -14.32
N LEU A 120 20.34 -3.34 -15.36
CA LEU A 120 19.26 -2.35 -15.25
C LEU A 120 18.23 -2.77 -14.19
N VAL A 121 17.82 -4.05 -14.16
CA VAL A 121 16.94 -4.59 -13.10
C VAL A 121 17.56 -4.37 -11.71
N TRP A 122 18.86 -4.62 -11.57
CA TRP A 122 19.57 -4.39 -10.32
C TRP A 122 19.58 -2.91 -9.91
N LEU A 123 19.85 -2.01 -10.85
CA LEU A 123 19.83 -0.57 -10.59
C LEU A 123 18.44 -0.07 -10.19
N THR A 124 17.38 -0.52 -10.87
CA THR A 124 16.01 -0.24 -10.46
C THR A 124 15.78 -0.67 -9.00
N CYS A 125 16.23 -1.86 -8.62
CA CYS A 125 16.10 -2.34 -7.24
C CYS A 125 16.87 -1.47 -6.22
N LEU A 126 18.08 -1.02 -6.56
CA LEU A 126 18.87 -0.11 -5.72
C LEU A 126 18.20 1.26 -5.57
N GLU A 127 17.63 1.81 -6.65
CA GLU A 127 16.90 3.07 -6.62
C GLU A 127 15.62 2.96 -5.77
N THR A 128 14.84 1.89 -5.94
CA THR A 128 13.69 1.58 -5.07
C THR A 128 14.12 1.49 -3.61
N ALA A 129 15.20 0.76 -3.31
CA ALA A 129 15.74 0.64 -1.97
C ALA A 129 16.26 1.97 -1.41
N ARG A 130 16.65 2.94 -2.23
CA ARG A 130 17.02 4.28 -1.73
C ARG A 130 15.81 5.17 -1.51
N ARG A 131 14.75 5.01 -2.30
CA ARG A 131 13.52 5.78 -2.16
C ARG A 131 12.78 5.42 -0.87
N TYR A 132 12.66 4.13 -0.58
CA TYR A 132 11.91 3.63 0.57
C TYR A 132 12.84 3.26 1.72
N THR A 133 13.46 4.25 2.37
CA THR A 133 14.53 4.04 3.37
C THR A 133 14.11 3.34 4.66
N ASN A 134 12.82 3.36 5.00
CA ASN A 134 12.29 2.78 6.24
C ASN A 134 11.69 1.38 6.07
N GLU A 135 11.60 0.88 4.83
CA GLU A 135 10.95 -0.41 4.53
C GLU A 135 11.91 -1.62 4.58
N GLU A 136 11.39 -2.84 4.53
CA GLU A 136 12.20 -4.01 4.16
C GLU A 136 12.13 -4.22 2.65
N ILE A 137 13.28 -4.44 2.00
CA ILE A 137 13.37 -4.67 0.55
C ILE A 137 13.63 -6.16 0.31
N HIS A 138 12.71 -6.80 -0.40
CA HIS A 138 12.82 -8.21 -0.78
C HIS A 138 13.07 -8.33 -2.29
N PHE A 139 14.34 -8.49 -2.68
CA PHE A 139 14.71 -8.72 -4.08
C PHE A 139 14.51 -10.20 -4.44
N ILE A 140 13.54 -10.48 -5.31
CA ILE A 140 13.15 -11.84 -5.70
C ILE A 140 13.58 -12.09 -7.14
N SER A 141 14.48 -13.05 -7.37
CA SER A 141 14.93 -13.41 -8.72
C SER A 141 15.33 -14.87 -8.83
N SER A 142 14.80 -15.57 -9.84
CA SER A 142 15.21 -16.93 -10.19
C SER A 142 16.56 -17.00 -10.93
N ASN A 143 17.14 -15.85 -11.32
CA ASN A 143 18.44 -15.78 -11.99
C ASN A 143 19.60 -15.90 -10.97
N THR A 144 19.78 -17.10 -10.44
CA THR A 144 20.86 -17.43 -9.47
C THR A 144 22.26 -17.48 -10.09
N ARG A 145 22.38 -17.36 -11.41
CA ARG A 145 23.68 -17.31 -12.10
C ARG A 145 24.28 -15.92 -12.03
N ASP A 146 23.42 -14.90 -12.10
CA ASP A 146 23.88 -13.51 -12.22
C ASP A 146 23.70 -12.73 -10.92
N PHE A 147 22.77 -13.13 -10.04
CA PHE A 147 22.55 -12.43 -8.76
C PHE A 147 23.04 -13.18 -7.51
N ALA A 148 23.11 -14.50 -7.53
CA ALA A 148 23.46 -15.27 -6.33
C ALA A 148 24.96 -15.56 -6.21
N ASP A 149 25.41 -15.79 -4.98
CA ASP A 149 26.76 -16.27 -4.69
C ASP A 149 27.01 -17.63 -5.40
N PRO A 150 28.22 -17.88 -5.93
CA PRO A 150 28.53 -19.13 -6.61
C PRO A 150 28.50 -20.35 -5.67
N ASN A 151 28.83 -20.17 -4.38
CA ASN A 151 28.91 -21.23 -3.38
C ASN A 151 27.60 -21.40 -2.60
N ASP A 152 26.82 -20.32 -2.47
CA ASP A 152 25.54 -20.33 -1.76
C ASP A 152 24.44 -19.63 -2.56
N LYS A 153 23.59 -20.43 -3.22
CA LYS A 153 22.53 -19.93 -4.09
C LYS A 153 21.38 -19.24 -3.32
N GLU A 154 21.39 -19.26 -1.99
CA GLU A 154 20.45 -18.50 -1.17
C GLU A 154 20.98 -17.10 -0.80
N LYS A 155 22.24 -16.80 -1.10
CA LYS A 155 22.86 -15.51 -0.79
C LYS A 155 23.10 -14.67 -2.02
N LEU A 156 23.03 -13.36 -1.84
CA LEU A 156 23.38 -12.38 -2.86
C LEU A 156 24.89 -12.42 -3.12
N HIS A 157 25.29 -12.21 -4.38
CA HIS A 157 26.70 -12.17 -4.77
C HIS A 157 27.46 -11.01 -4.10
N SER A 158 28.75 -11.21 -3.80
CA SER A 158 29.61 -10.23 -3.11
C SER A 158 29.73 -8.87 -3.82
N ASP A 159 29.82 -8.86 -5.15
CA ASP A 159 29.78 -7.62 -5.95
C ASP A 159 28.52 -6.79 -5.69
N LEU A 160 27.37 -7.45 -5.55
CA LEU A 160 26.09 -6.78 -5.35
C LEU A 160 25.92 -6.31 -3.90
N LEU A 161 26.45 -7.09 -2.93
CA LEU A 161 26.58 -6.63 -1.54
C LEU A 161 27.46 -5.38 -1.45
N SER A 162 28.53 -5.31 -2.24
CA SER A 162 29.38 -4.12 -2.31
C SER A 162 28.62 -2.91 -2.85
N ASP A 163 27.73 -3.10 -3.83
CA ASP A 163 26.88 -2.01 -4.32
C ASP A 163 25.93 -1.49 -3.24
N LEU A 164 25.34 -2.37 -2.40
CA LEU A 164 24.47 -1.94 -1.29
C LEU A 164 25.24 -0.99 -0.34
N ALA A 165 26.48 -1.34 -0.01
CA ALA A 165 27.34 -0.51 0.83
C ALA A 165 27.69 0.83 0.13
N GLU A 166 28.04 0.81 -1.16
CA GLU A 166 28.32 2.01 -1.95
C GLU A 166 27.09 2.95 -2.03
N TRP A 167 25.89 2.37 -2.10
CA TRP A 167 24.61 3.09 -2.15
C TRP A 167 24.06 3.47 -0.77
N LYS A 168 24.77 3.13 0.31
CA LYS A 168 24.39 3.37 1.71
C LYS A 168 23.05 2.71 2.09
N ILE A 169 22.78 1.53 1.53
CA ILE A 169 21.64 0.70 1.88
C ILE A 169 22.09 -0.26 2.98
N PRO A 170 21.52 -0.20 4.20
CA PRO A 170 21.86 -1.13 5.27
C PRO A 170 21.50 -2.58 4.92
N ASP A 171 22.44 -3.51 5.15
CA ASP A 171 22.23 -4.94 4.88
C ASP A 171 21.03 -5.54 5.64
N ILE A 172 20.70 -4.98 6.81
CA ILE A 172 19.60 -5.46 7.66
C ILE A 172 18.21 -5.28 7.03
N ARG A 173 18.08 -4.42 6.02
CA ARG A 173 16.80 -4.16 5.34
C ARG A 173 16.75 -4.69 3.91
N PHE A 174 17.77 -5.41 3.45
CA PHE A 174 17.82 -5.90 2.08
C PHE A 174 17.95 -7.43 2.06
N TYR A 175 16.92 -8.10 1.56
CA TYR A 175 16.80 -9.55 1.55
C TYR A 175 16.75 -10.08 0.12
N TYR A 176 17.61 -11.04 -0.20
CA TYR A 176 17.60 -11.73 -1.49
C TYR A 176 16.83 -13.05 -1.41
N TRP A 177 16.01 -13.31 -2.42
CA TRP A 177 15.27 -14.56 -2.57
C TRP A 177 15.47 -15.12 -3.97
N ASN A 178 16.00 -16.34 -4.04
CA ASN A 178 16.24 -17.01 -5.32
C ASN A 178 14.97 -17.56 -6.01
N SER A 179 13.80 -17.40 -5.41
CA SER A 179 12.50 -17.71 -6.00
C SER A 179 11.37 -17.10 -5.18
N LEU A 180 10.24 -16.83 -5.83
CA LEU A 180 9.01 -16.41 -5.16
C LEU A 180 8.54 -17.45 -4.14
N LYS A 181 8.67 -18.75 -4.46
CA LYS A 181 8.30 -19.84 -3.54
C LYS A 181 9.11 -19.80 -2.24
N ASN A 182 10.42 -19.57 -2.31
CA ASN A 182 11.25 -19.49 -1.11
C ASN A 182 10.93 -18.25 -0.26
N PHE A 183 10.66 -17.10 -0.89
CA PHE A 183 10.16 -15.92 -0.18
C PHE A 183 8.86 -16.23 0.56
N ILE A 184 7.90 -16.87 -0.12
CA ILE A 184 6.61 -17.20 0.48
C ILE A 184 6.76 -18.18 1.63
N ASP A 185 7.48 -19.28 1.41
CA ASP A 185 7.57 -20.38 2.37
C ASP A 185 8.38 -19.98 3.62
N LYS A 186 9.40 -19.12 3.48
CA LYS A 186 10.32 -18.76 4.59
C LYS A 186 10.01 -17.42 5.27
N TYR A 187 9.26 -16.52 4.61
CA TYR A 187 8.98 -15.19 5.15
C TYR A 187 7.49 -14.83 5.05
N ALA A 188 6.92 -14.82 3.84
CA ALA A 188 5.60 -14.23 3.64
C ALA A 188 4.49 -14.97 4.40
N LYS A 189 4.52 -16.30 4.46
CA LYS A 189 3.52 -17.07 5.23
C LYS A 189 3.51 -16.69 6.70
N THR A 190 4.68 -16.63 7.34
CA THR A 190 4.75 -16.26 8.76
C THR A 190 4.25 -14.85 9.02
N LYS A 191 4.58 -13.88 8.15
CA LYS A 191 4.06 -12.52 8.25
C LYS A 191 2.56 -12.47 8.01
N PHE A 192 2.07 -13.21 7.02
CA PHE A 192 0.65 -13.33 6.72
C PHE A 192 -0.14 -13.90 7.89
N ASP A 193 0.33 -14.99 8.51
CA ASP A 193 -0.33 -15.61 9.67
C ASP A 193 -0.44 -14.62 10.85
N VAL A 194 0.58 -13.78 11.06
CA VAL A 194 0.55 -12.72 12.09
C VAL A 194 -0.48 -11.64 11.74
N ILE A 195 -0.56 -11.22 10.48
CA ILE A 195 -1.55 -10.24 10.01
C ILE A 195 -2.96 -10.80 10.17
N GLU A 196 -3.20 -12.03 9.72
CA GLU A 196 -4.52 -12.69 9.79
C GLU A 196 -4.96 -12.90 11.25
N ALA A 197 -4.04 -13.31 12.13
CA ALA A 197 -4.33 -13.44 13.55
C ALA A 197 -4.69 -12.09 14.19
N ARG A 198 -4.01 -11.01 13.81
CA ARG A 198 -4.30 -9.65 14.30
C ARG A 198 -5.66 -9.16 13.82
N GLU A 199 -5.98 -9.33 12.54
CA GLU A 199 -7.28 -8.95 11.98
C GLU A 199 -8.43 -9.76 12.60
N THR A 200 -8.23 -11.05 12.81
CA THR A 200 -9.22 -11.91 13.50
C THR A 200 -9.47 -11.41 14.92
N LEU A 201 -8.40 -11.09 15.65
CA LEU A 201 -8.49 -10.53 17.00
C LEU A 201 -9.23 -9.19 17.01
N VAL A 202 -8.92 -8.28 16.09
CA VAL A 202 -9.63 -7.00 15.94
C VAL A 202 -11.12 -7.23 15.72
N ALA A 203 -11.48 -8.08 14.75
CA ALA A 203 -12.87 -8.39 14.44
C ALA A 203 -13.61 -9.04 15.63
N GLU A 204 -12.93 -9.82 16.47
CA GLU A 204 -13.48 -10.36 17.71
C GLU A 204 -13.72 -9.28 18.77
N ILE A 205 -12.80 -8.32 18.91
CA ILE A 205 -12.93 -7.20 19.86
C ILE A 205 -14.06 -6.26 19.42
N GLU A 206 -14.12 -5.89 18.13
CA GLU A 206 -15.16 -5.01 17.60
C GLU A 206 -16.57 -5.60 17.75
N LYS A 207 -16.71 -6.93 17.72
CA LYS A 207 -17.98 -7.62 17.97
C LYS A 207 -18.31 -7.79 19.46
N ASN A 208 -17.38 -7.50 20.36
CA ASN A 208 -17.58 -7.68 21.79
C ASN A 208 -18.37 -6.52 22.38
N GLU A 209 -19.69 -6.68 22.42
CA GLU A 209 -20.61 -5.65 22.90
C GLU A 209 -20.32 -5.22 24.34
N ALA A 210 -20.32 -6.15 25.29
CA ALA A 210 -20.16 -5.85 26.71
C ALA A 210 -18.75 -5.40 27.11
N GLY A 211 -17.73 -5.94 26.45
CA GLY A 211 -16.32 -5.71 26.80
C GLY A 211 -15.66 -4.57 26.05
N PHE A 212 -16.20 -4.15 24.90
CA PHE A 212 -15.59 -3.13 24.05
C PHE A 212 -16.59 -2.05 23.62
N LEU A 213 -17.64 -2.41 22.86
CA LEU A 213 -18.55 -1.40 22.29
C LEU A 213 -19.25 -0.57 23.36
N THR A 214 -19.88 -1.22 24.35
CA THR A 214 -20.60 -0.51 25.41
C THR A 214 -19.67 0.39 26.24
N PRO A 215 -18.50 -0.09 26.74
CA PRO A 215 -17.55 0.78 27.44
C PRO A 215 -17.08 1.99 26.61
N VAL A 216 -16.80 1.80 25.32
CA VAL A 216 -16.38 2.91 24.45
C VAL A 216 -17.53 3.90 24.24
N GLN A 217 -18.74 3.43 23.97
CA GLN A 217 -19.92 4.28 23.84
C GLN A 217 -20.27 5.04 25.11
N GLU A 218 -20.13 4.41 26.28
CA GLU A 218 -20.31 5.06 27.59
C GLU A 218 -19.25 6.13 27.83
N TYR A 219 -18.00 5.87 27.42
CA TYR A 219 -16.94 6.86 27.49
C TYR A 219 -17.23 8.06 26.60
N ILE A 220 -17.65 7.84 25.35
CA ILE A 220 -18.05 8.93 24.43
C ILE A 220 -19.13 9.79 25.07
N LYS A 221 -20.22 9.18 25.57
CA LYS A 221 -21.34 9.89 26.17
C LYS A 221 -20.97 10.69 27.43
N SER A 222 -19.98 10.23 28.18
CA SER A 222 -19.64 10.80 29.49
C SER A 222 -18.43 11.73 29.48
N LYS A 223 -17.53 11.60 28.49
CA LYS A 223 -16.25 12.32 28.44
C LYS A 223 -15.99 13.07 27.15
N VAL A 224 -16.51 12.58 26.02
CA VAL A 224 -16.34 13.25 24.72
C VAL A 224 -17.47 14.25 24.50
N ILE A 225 -18.72 13.84 24.73
CA ILE A 225 -19.85 14.76 24.70
C ILE A 225 -19.75 15.73 25.90
N GLY A 226 -19.77 17.02 25.59
CA GLY A 226 -19.60 18.12 26.53
C GLY A 226 -18.14 18.50 26.80
N CYS A 227 -17.17 17.90 26.11
CA CYS A 227 -15.78 18.32 26.20
C CYS A 227 -15.55 19.65 25.47
N SER A 228 -14.58 20.42 25.96
CA SER A 228 -14.07 21.58 25.23
C SER A 228 -13.17 21.09 24.10
N LEU A 229 -13.32 21.71 22.94
CA LEU A 229 -12.49 21.44 21.77
C LEU A 229 -11.25 22.37 21.70
N GLU A 230 -10.99 23.13 22.76
CA GLU A 230 -9.78 23.96 22.84
C GLU A 230 -8.51 23.10 22.77
N GLY A 231 -7.66 23.38 21.78
CA GLY A 231 -6.42 22.64 21.54
C GLY A 231 -6.56 21.40 20.65
N TYR A 232 -7.76 21.15 20.12
CA TYR A 232 -8.01 20.18 19.05
C TYR A 232 -8.13 20.91 17.70
N ASP A 233 -7.89 20.18 16.62
CA ASP A 233 -7.99 20.70 15.25
C ASP A 233 -9.44 20.63 14.76
N VAL A 234 -10.33 21.39 15.43
CA VAL A 234 -11.74 21.54 15.04
C VAL A 234 -12.06 23.03 14.87
N PHE A 235 -12.34 23.45 13.64
CA PHE A 235 -12.59 24.85 13.34
C PHE A 235 -14.07 25.12 13.22
N VAL A 236 -14.57 25.93 14.15
CA VAL A 236 -15.94 26.47 14.09
C VAL A 236 -15.90 27.97 14.38
N PRO A 237 -16.90 28.74 13.93
CA PRO A 237 -16.92 30.17 14.22
C PRO A 237 -17.15 30.46 15.72
N GLY A 238 -16.45 31.46 16.24
CA GLY A 238 -16.58 31.91 17.64
C GLY A 238 -15.51 31.34 18.55
N ASP A 239 -15.77 31.45 19.86
CA ASP A 239 -14.93 30.97 20.96
C ASP A 239 -15.72 29.99 21.85
N ASN A 240 -15.00 29.23 22.69
CA ASN A 240 -15.56 28.27 23.66
C ASN A 240 -16.30 27.10 23.00
N GLU A 241 -15.60 26.43 22.09
CA GLU A 241 -16.10 25.31 21.31
C GLU A 241 -16.32 24.11 22.24
N ILE A 242 -17.55 23.60 22.24
CA ILE A 242 -17.96 22.45 23.04
C ILE A 242 -18.69 21.47 22.14
N LEU A 243 -18.26 20.21 22.16
CA LEU A 243 -18.92 19.15 21.41
C LEU A 243 -20.24 18.77 22.08
N LYS A 244 -21.38 19.15 21.49
CA LYS A 244 -22.72 18.96 22.07
C LYS A 244 -23.28 17.58 21.77
N GLU A 245 -23.13 17.10 20.54
CA GLU A 245 -23.70 15.83 20.09
C GLU A 245 -22.81 15.19 19.03
N ILE A 246 -22.89 13.86 18.96
CA ILE A 246 -22.25 13.07 17.91
C ILE A 246 -23.26 12.05 17.38
N GLN A 247 -23.41 11.99 16.06
CA GLN A 247 -24.17 10.97 15.34
C GLN A 247 -23.20 10.17 14.48
N SER A 248 -23.00 8.90 14.83
CA SER A 248 -22.06 8.01 14.14
C SER A 248 -22.79 7.13 13.14
N ASP A 249 -22.45 7.29 11.85
CA ASP A 249 -22.97 6.43 10.77
C ASP A 249 -22.09 5.19 10.52
N VAL A 250 -20.78 5.31 10.77
CA VAL A 250 -19.77 4.29 10.38
C VAL A 250 -19.43 3.33 11.53
N GLY A 251 -19.72 3.71 12.78
CA GLY A 251 -19.46 2.91 13.97
C GLY A 251 -18.00 3.02 14.46
N THR A 252 -17.70 2.34 15.57
CA THR A 252 -16.37 2.33 16.18
C THR A 252 -15.43 1.37 15.44
N GLN A 253 -14.30 1.86 14.95
CA GLN A 253 -13.29 1.07 14.22
C GLN A 253 -11.97 1.02 15.00
N ILE A 254 -11.30 -0.14 15.00
CA ILE A 254 -9.94 -0.28 15.55
C ILE A 254 -8.93 -0.22 14.40
N ASP A 255 -8.18 0.87 14.32
CA ASP A 255 -7.17 1.06 13.26
C ASP A 255 -5.78 0.59 13.68
N GLU A 256 -5.50 0.62 14.98
CA GLU A 256 -4.21 0.25 15.52
C GLU A 256 -4.35 -0.71 16.69
N VAL A 257 -3.52 -1.76 16.69
CA VAL A 257 -3.36 -2.67 17.84
C VAL A 257 -1.88 -2.87 18.13
N SER A 258 -1.47 -2.54 19.34
CA SER A 258 -0.11 -2.70 19.84
C SER A 258 -0.11 -3.54 21.12
N GLU A 259 0.82 -4.49 21.26
CA GLU A 259 0.92 -5.28 22.48
C GLU A 259 1.67 -4.50 23.57
N LEU A 260 1.05 -4.33 24.74
CA LEU A 260 1.70 -3.74 25.92
C LEU A 260 2.38 -4.82 26.75
N ASP A 261 1.70 -5.95 26.94
CA ASP A 261 2.21 -7.12 27.63
C ASP A 261 1.44 -8.39 27.20
N ASN A 262 1.70 -9.51 27.88
CA ASN A 262 1.06 -10.80 27.57
C ASN A 262 -0.47 -10.80 27.72
N ASP A 263 -1.05 -9.87 28.50
CA ASP A 263 -2.49 -9.71 28.71
C ASP A 263 -3.05 -8.45 28.04
N LYS A 264 -2.30 -7.35 28.00
CA LYS A 264 -2.84 -6.04 27.60
C LYS A 264 -2.48 -5.65 26.17
N LEU A 265 -3.46 -5.10 25.48
CA LEU A 265 -3.34 -4.47 24.18
C LEU A 265 -3.62 -2.97 24.32
N LEU A 266 -2.90 -2.16 23.57
CA LEU A 266 -3.25 -0.77 23.28
C LEU A 266 -3.97 -0.75 21.94
N LEU A 267 -5.19 -0.21 21.94
CA LEU A 267 -6.04 -0.05 20.77
C LEU A 267 -6.09 1.43 20.39
N GLY A 268 -5.79 1.75 19.14
CA GLY A 268 -6.15 3.01 18.49
C GLY A 268 -7.53 2.84 17.86
N ILE A 269 -8.46 3.70 18.24
CA ILE A 269 -9.86 3.62 17.86
C ILE A 269 -10.25 4.91 17.16
N THR A 270 -10.89 4.80 16.01
CA THR A 270 -11.42 5.94 15.26
C THR A 270 -12.92 5.84 15.14
N ILE A 271 -13.57 6.99 15.30
CA ILE A 271 -15.01 7.14 15.16
C ILE A 271 -15.26 8.33 14.25
N ASP A 272 -15.69 8.03 13.03
CA ASP A 272 -16.14 9.04 12.06
C ASP A 272 -17.63 9.30 12.24
N SER A 273 -17.99 10.57 12.36
CA SER A 273 -19.32 10.97 12.77
C SER A 273 -19.67 12.38 12.35
N ILE A 274 -20.97 12.70 12.36
CA ILE A 274 -21.45 14.08 12.27
C ILE A 274 -21.58 14.61 13.69
N GLY A 275 -20.83 15.66 13.99
CA GLY A 275 -20.86 16.34 15.28
C GLY A 275 -21.66 17.64 15.23
N VAL A 276 -22.28 17.98 16.36
CA VAL A 276 -22.82 19.32 16.60
C VAL A 276 -21.95 20.01 17.64
N VAL A 277 -21.33 21.12 17.26
CA VAL A 277 -20.45 21.92 18.13
C VAL A 277 -21.17 23.19 18.50
N THR A 278 -21.21 23.50 19.80
CA THR A 278 -21.67 24.79 20.28
C THR A 278 -20.50 25.73 20.51
N SER A 279 -20.62 26.97 20.06
CA SER A 279 -19.65 28.04 20.30
C SER A 279 -20.36 29.35 20.61
N THR A 280 -19.58 30.37 20.98
CA THR A 280 -20.08 31.71 21.32
C THR A 280 -19.40 32.77 20.47
N LEU A 281 -20.18 33.71 19.93
CA LEU A 281 -19.66 34.80 19.09
C LEU A 281 -20.30 36.14 19.46
N SER A 282 -19.58 37.24 19.27
CA SER A 282 -20.14 38.60 19.41
C SER A 282 -21.23 38.88 18.36
N ILE A 283 -22.28 39.60 18.77
CA ILE A 283 -23.37 40.04 17.88
C ILE A 283 -22.86 40.89 16.68
N SER A 284 -21.75 41.61 16.85
CA SER A 284 -21.15 42.42 15.78
C SER A 284 -20.69 41.57 14.59
N ASP A 285 -20.26 40.34 14.86
CA ASP A 285 -19.50 39.52 13.91
C ASP A 285 -20.39 38.50 13.20
N ILE A 286 -21.62 38.30 13.69
CA ILE A 286 -22.63 37.41 13.09
C ILE A 286 -23.00 37.82 11.67
N LYS A 287 -23.01 39.12 11.38
CA LYS A 287 -23.33 39.61 10.02
C LYS A 287 -22.31 39.14 8.99
N GLU A 288 -21.05 38.93 9.40
CA GLU A 288 -20.01 38.42 8.52
C GLU A 288 -20.23 36.93 8.24
N ILE A 289 -20.75 36.16 9.21
CA ILE A 289 -21.06 34.74 9.06
C ILE A 289 -22.31 34.51 8.20
N GLU A 290 -23.36 35.33 8.34
CA GLU A 290 -24.58 35.25 7.52
C GLU A 290 -24.30 35.43 6.01
N GLU A 291 -23.13 35.98 5.64
CA GLU A 291 -22.68 36.10 4.25
C GLU A 291 -22.00 34.83 3.71
N TYR A 292 -21.58 33.90 4.56
CA TYR A 292 -21.01 32.61 4.18
C TYR A 292 -22.10 31.53 4.25
N ASP A 293 -22.23 30.70 3.21
CA ASP A 293 -23.20 29.58 3.12
C ASP A 293 -22.75 28.41 4.01
N LEU A 294 -22.83 28.60 5.33
CA LEU A 294 -22.34 27.68 6.35
C LEU A 294 -23.51 26.99 7.05
N ASP A 295 -23.31 25.72 7.43
CA ASP A 295 -24.23 24.94 8.28
C ASP A 295 -24.12 25.37 9.76
N VAL A 296 -24.42 26.65 10.01
CA VAL A 296 -24.36 27.30 11.34
C VAL A 296 -25.74 27.82 11.72
N GLU A 297 -26.27 27.35 12.83
CA GLU A 297 -27.53 27.83 13.39
C GLU A 297 -27.29 28.76 14.60
N VAL A 298 -27.92 29.94 14.60
CA VAL A 298 -27.94 30.84 15.76
C VAL A 298 -29.05 30.39 16.70
N VAL A 299 -28.68 29.77 17.82
CA VAL A 299 -29.62 29.10 18.72
C VAL A 299 -30.09 30.00 19.86
N ASP A 300 -29.27 30.96 20.28
CA ASP A 300 -29.65 31.93 21.32
C ASP A 300 -28.93 33.27 21.14
N ARG A 301 -29.58 34.35 21.57
CA ARG A 301 -29.03 35.72 21.56
C ARG A 301 -29.21 36.33 22.94
N ASP A 302 -28.13 36.46 23.71
CA ASP A 302 -28.19 37.03 25.06
C ASP A 302 -27.09 38.09 25.27
N ASN A 303 -27.51 39.27 25.75
CA ASN A 303 -26.68 40.40 26.18
C ASN A 303 -25.32 40.60 25.46
N GLY A 304 -25.31 40.71 24.14
CA GLY A 304 -24.11 41.06 23.35
C GLY A 304 -23.38 39.90 22.70
N ALA A 305 -23.73 38.65 23.05
CA ALA A 305 -23.19 37.44 22.45
C ALA A 305 -24.31 36.55 21.89
N CYS A 306 -23.95 35.70 20.95
CA CYS A 306 -24.83 34.68 20.39
C CYS A 306 -24.21 33.30 20.54
N LYS A 307 -25.07 32.34 20.81
CA LYS A 307 -24.71 30.93 20.83
C LYS A 307 -24.97 30.34 19.46
N LEU A 308 -23.95 29.70 18.91
CA LEU A 308 -23.98 29.05 17.60
C LEU A 308 -24.00 27.54 17.79
N GLU A 309 -24.64 26.83 16.86
CA GLU A 309 -24.50 25.39 16.66
C GLU A 309 -24.00 25.16 15.24
N THR A 310 -22.83 24.55 15.11
CA THR A 310 -22.22 24.20 13.83
C THR A 310 -22.28 22.70 13.65
N THR A 311 -22.81 22.24 12.53
CA THR A 311 -22.83 20.82 12.18
C THR A 311 -21.71 20.52 11.20
N LEU A 312 -20.84 19.56 11.52
CA LEU A 312 -19.68 19.21 10.70
C LEU A 312 -19.25 17.76 10.89
N GLY A 313 -18.47 17.23 9.93
CA GLY A 313 -17.80 15.94 10.09
C GLY A 313 -16.74 16.04 11.18
N ILE A 314 -16.79 15.13 12.15
CA ILE A 314 -15.84 15.02 13.25
C ILE A 314 -15.30 13.60 13.32
N GLN A 315 -13.98 13.50 13.39
CA GLN A 315 -13.28 12.27 13.69
C GLN A 315 -12.79 12.31 15.15
N VAL A 316 -13.23 11.34 15.95
CA VAL A 316 -12.77 11.18 17.33
C VAL A 316 -11.79 10.01 17.39
N LYS A 317 -10.54 10.29 17.77
CA LYS A 317 -9.51 9.28 18.00
C LYS A 317 -9.38 9.00 19.49
N LEU A 318 -9.53 7.73 19.86
CA LEU A 318 -9.40 7.26 21.24
C LEU A 318 -8.26 6.26 21.36
N ARG A 319 -7.65 6.22 22.53
CA ARG A 319 -6.77 5.12 22.95
C ARG A 319 -7.43 4.31 24.03
N ALA A 320 -7.49 2.99 23.85
CA ALA A 320 -8.03 2.08 24.84
C ALA A 320 -7.03 1.00 25.24
N VAL A 321 -6.96 0.69 26.53
CA VAL A 321 -6.23 -0.48 27.03
C VAL A 321 -7.22 -1.63 27.17
N TYR A 322 -6.99 -2.73 26.44
CA TYR A 322 -7.84 -3.91 26.44
C TYR A 322 -7.15 -5.11 27.10
N SER A 323 -7.83 -5.82 28.01
CA SER A 323 -7.34 -7.07 28.60
C SER A 323 -7.81 -8.29 27.81
N LYS A 324 -6.88 -9.07 27.29
CA LYS A 324 -7.11 -10.35 26.62
C LYS A 324 -7.80 -11.36 27.55
N ASN A 325 -7.35 -11.44 28.80
CA ASN A 325 -7.89 -12.38 29.79
C ASN A 325 -9.31 -12.01 30.24
N ARG A 326 -9.58 -10.72 30.48
CA ARG A 326 -10.91 -10.26 30.89
C ARG A 326 -11.86 -10.06 29.72
N LYS A 327 -11.32 -10.02 28.50
CA LYS A 327 -12.03 -9.64 27.28
C LYS A 327 -12.78 -8.31 27.42
N ALA A 328 -12.13 -7.34 28.06
CA ALA A 328 -12.75 -6.06 28.39
C ALA A 328 -11.74 -4.91 28.36
N VAL A 329 -12.24 -3.73 27.98
CA VAL A 329 -11.55 -2.45 28.11
C VAL A 329 -11.31 -2.13 29.59
N ILE A 330 -10.09 -1.74 29.90
CA ILE A 330 -9.63 -1.32 31.23
C ILE A 330 -9.72 0.19 31.38
N SER A 331 -9.32 0.91 30.33
CA SER A 331 -9.30 2.37 30.29
C SER A 331 -9.46 2.85 28.85
N VAL A 332 -10.04 4.03 28.70
CA VAL A 332 -10.16 4.78 27.44
C VAL A 332 -9.71 6.20 27.72
N GLU A 333 -9.00 6.80 26.79
CA GLU A 333 -8.63 8.21 26.77
C GLU A 333 -8.86 8.81 25.39
N ILE A 334 -9.04 10.12 25.34
CA ILE A 334 -9.10 10.87 24.07
C ILE A 334 -7.65 11.05 23.62
N ASP A 335 -7.34 10.64 22.40
CA ASP A 335 -6.04 10.89 21.77
C ASP A 335 -6.11 12.21 20.99
N ASP A 336 -7.14 12.35 20.17
CA ASP A 336 -7.31 13.49 19.27
C ASP A 336 -8.79 13.66 18.83
N ILE A 337 -9.14 14.85 18.37
CA ILE A 337 -10.42 15.18 17.74
C ILE A 337 -10.12 16.14 16.58
N ASP A 338 -10.58 15.82 15.38
CA ASP A 338 -10.36 16.66 14.19
C ASP A 338 -11.60 16.80 13.30
N ASP A 339 -11.61 17.85 12.47
CA ASP A 339 -12.58 18.05 11.39
C ASP A 339 -12.02 17.67 10.01
N TYR A 340 -12.27 16.44 9.57
CA TYR A 340 -11.68 15.89 8.33
C TYR A 340 -12.18 16.55 7.02
N ASP A 341 -13.23 17.37 7.06
CA ASP A 341 -13.73 18.14 5.90
C ASP A 341 -14.03 19.58 6.33
N CYS A 342 -13.01 20.26 6.85
CA CYS A 342 -13.14 21.62 7.37
C CYS A 342 -13.43 22.65 6.25
N PRO A 343 -14.65 23.23 6.17
CA PRO A 343 -14.92 24.32 5.24
C PRO A 343 -14.25 25.64 5.68
N TYR A 344 -13.67 25.67 6.89
CA TYR A 344 -13.03 26.84 7.51
C TYR A 344 -11.50 26.82 7.41
N CYS A 345 -10.90 25.76 6.87
CA CYS A 345 -9.45 25.63 6.72
C CYS A 345 -8.93 26.64 5.67
N PRO A 346 -7.91 27.47 6.00
CA PRO A 346 -7.27 28.33 5.02
C PRO A 346 -6.42 27.48 4.07
N TYR A 347 -6.91 27.23 2.85
CA TYR A 347 -6.14 26.62 1.76
C TYR A 347 -5.15 27.60 1.12
#